data_AF-A0A078GBH7-F1
#
_entry.id   AF-A0A078GBH7-F1
#
_cell.length_a   1.000
_cell.length_b   1.000
_cell.length_c   1.000
_cell.angle_alpha   90.00
_cell.angle_beta   90.00
_cell.angle_gamma   90.00
#
_symmetry.space_group_name_H-M   'P 1'
#
loop_
_entity.id
_entity.type
_entity.pdbx_description
1 polymer ?
#
loop_
_entity_poly.entity_id
_entity_poly.type
_entity_poly.pdbx_seq_one_letter_code
_entity_poly.pdbx_strand_id
1 'polypeptide(L)'
;MGKHVGYNSTNMLSAASGDHWRNLRRIATIEILSSQRLNAFLCIRKDEIQRLMSRLSRGSLHGFAEGEMRSLLTDLVSNNILIMVVGKRYYGDETENNEKATYVKKTCVGVDG
;
A
#
# COMPACT_ATOMS: atom_id res chain seq x y z
N MET A 1 5.16 12.05 -32.63
CA MET A 1 3.81 11.46 -32.76
C MET A 1 3.46 10.70 -31.47
N GLY A 2 3.21 11.44 -30.39
CA GLY A 2 2.95 10.90 -29.05
C GLY A 2 1.46 10.88 -28.76
N LYS A 3 0.77 9.79 -29.14
CA LYS A 3 -0.68 9.65 -28.94
C LYS A 3 -1.10 8.40 -28.18
N HIS A 4 -0.21 7.54 -27.69
CA HIS A 4 -0.62 6.23 -27.13
C HIS A 4 0.07 5.80 -25.83
N VAL A 5 0.72 6.71 -25.08
CA VAL A 5 1.34 6.37 -23.77
C VAL A 5 0.62 7.03 -22.59
N GLY A 6 -0.10 8.13 -22.81
CA GLY A 6 -0.90 8.79 -21.78
C GLY A 6 -2.37 8.54 -22.02
N TYR A 7 -2.97 7.61 -21.29
CA TYR A 7 -4.42 7.55 -21.11
C TYR A 7 -4.85 8.85 -20.43
N ASN A 8 -5.14 9.88 -21.22
CA ASN A 8 -5.70 11.19 -20.84
C ASN A 8 -5.15 11.86 -19.56
N SER A 9 -3.86 11.68 -19.23
CA SER A 9 -3.23 12.34 -18.06
C SER A 9 -4.01 12.16 -16.75
N THR A 10 -4.82 11.11 -16.63
CA THR A 10 -5.68 10.84 -15.47
C THR A 10 -5.02 9.95 -14.44
N ASN A 11 -3.83 9.43 -14.73
CA ASN A 11 -3.08 8.69 -13.74
C ASN A 11 -2.37 9.70 -12.81
N MET A 12 -2.48 9.44 -11.50
CA MET A 12 -1.97 10.29 -10.41
C MET A 12 -0.47 10.60 -10.53
N LEU A 13 0.27 9.78 -11.30
CA LEU A 13 1.71 9.84 -11.50
C LEU A 13 2.11 10.66 -12.76
N SER A 14 1.23 10.80 -13.75
CA SER A 14 1.46 11.53 -15.02
C SER A 14 0.77 12.88 -15.08
N ALA A 15 -0.01 13.24 -14.06
CA ALA A 15 -0.51 14.60 -13.91
C ALA A 15 0.67 15.50 -13.52
N ALA A 16 1.46 15.91 -14.51
CA ALA A 16 2.60 16.80 -14.37
C ALA A 16 2.26 17.96 -13.43
N SER A 17 2.72 17.88 -12.17
CA SER A 17 2.75 18.89 -11.10
C SER A 17 1.76 20.06 -11.13
N GLY A 18 0.51 19.83 -11.57
CA GLY A 18 -0.49 20.87 -11.82
C GLY A 18 -1.62 20.87 -10.78
N ASP A 19 -2.60 21.76 -10.98
CA ASP A 19 -3.74 21.95 -10.06
C ASP A 19 -4.57 20.67 -9.87
N HIS A 20 -4.63 19.80 -10.88
CA HIS A 20 -5.31 18.50 -10.76
C HIS A 20 -4.66 17.61 -9.69
N TRP A 21 -3.34 17.47 -9.70
CA TRP A 21 -2.60 16.71 -8.69
C TRP A 21 -2.72 17.35 -7.30
N ARG A 22 -2.70 18.68 -7.21
CA ARG A 22 -2.92 19.40 -5.95
C ARG A 22 -4.31 19.13 -5.38
N ASN A 23 -5.34 19.14 -6.23
CA ASN A 23 -6.72 18.84 -5.83
C ASN A 23 -6.88 17.39 -5.37
N LEU A 24 -6.32 16.42 -6.10
CA LEU A 24 -6.33 15.01 -5.70
C LEU A 24 -5.63 14.81 -4.35
N ARG A 25 -4.45 15.41 -4.16
CA ARG A 25 -3.74 15.35 -2.89
C ARG A 25 -4.56 15.96 -1.74
N ARG A 26 -5.20 17.11 -1.97
CA ARG A 26 -6.06 17.76 -0.98
C ARG A 26 -7.23 16.85 -0.58
N ILE A 27 -7.92 16.25 -1.55
CA ILE A 27 -9.03 15.32 -1.29
C ILE A 27 -8.54 14.11 -0.50
N ALA A 28 -7.45 13.46 -0.93
CA ALA A 28 -6.89 12.32 -0.20
C ALA A 28 -6.50 12.69 1.24
N THR A 29 -5.93 13.88 1.46
CA THR A 29 -5.59 14.35 2.80
C THR A 29 -6.81 14.53 3.69
N ILE A 30 -7.91 15.09 3.17
CA ILE A 30 -9.11 15.35 3.98
C ILE A 30 -9.89 14.05 4.21
N GLU A 31 -10.12 13.30 3.15
CA GLU A 31 -11.05 12.16 3.15
C GLU A 31 -10.43 10.86 3.63
N ILE A 32 -9.11 10.69 3.54
CA ILE A 32 -8.42 9.43 3.86
C ILE A 32 -7.39 9.63 4.96
N LEU A 33 -6.58 10.69 4.87
CA LEU A 33 -5.41 10.89 5.75
C LEU A 33 -5.62 11.93 6.86
N SER A 34 -6.85 12.40 7.07
CA SER A 34 -7.12 13.35 8.15
C SER A 34 -6.97 12.68 9.51
N SER A 35 -6.64 13.45 10.55
CA SER A 35 -6.48 12.90 11.90
C SER A 35 -7.72 12.14 12.37
N GLN A 36 -8.92 12.61 12.02
CA GLN A 36 -10.17 11.93 12.32
C GLN A 36 -10.25 10.54 11.65
N ARG A 37 -9.92 10.46 10.36
CA ARG A 37 -9.90 9.18 9.62
C ARG A 37 -8.82 8.26 10.15
N LEU A 38 -7.61 8.76 10.38
CA LEU A 38 -6.50 7.99 10.95
C LEU A 38 -6.81 7.45 12.37
N ASN A 39 -7.60 8.19 13.15
CA ASN A 39 -8.09 7.73 14.44
C ASN A 39 -9.18 6.65 14.28
N ALA A 40 -10.10 6.81 13.34
CA ALA A 40 -11.08 5.78 13.01
C ALA A 40 -10.42 4.46 12.57
N PHE A 41 -9.27 4.54 11.88
CA PHE A 41 -8.48 3.37 11.45
C PHE A 41 -7.38 2.96 12.44
N LEU A 42 -7.38 3.47 13.67
CA LEU A 42 -6.37 3.12 14.67
C LEU A 42 -6.35 1.62 14.98
N CYS A 43 -7.52 0.99 15.09
CA CYS A 43 -7.62 -0.44 15.35
C CYS A 43 -6.96 -1.27 14.24
N ILE A 44 -7.15 -0.87 12.98
CA ILE A 44 -6.56 -1.52 11.81
C ILE A 44 -5.04 -1.43 11.87
N ARG A 45 -4.49 -0.24 12.13
CA ARG A 45 -3.04 -0.06 12.26
C ARG A 45 -2.44 -0.88 13.40
N LYS A 46 -3.14 -0.97 14.54
CA LYS A 46 -2.72 -1.82 15.66
C LYS A 46 -2.71 -3.31 15.29
N ASP A 47 -3.75 -3.77 14.62
CA ASP A 47 -3.89 -5.15 14.16
C ASP A 47 -2.78 -5.52 13.15
N GLU A 48 -2.45 -4.64 12.20
CA GLU A 48 -1.33 -4.84 11.28
C GLU A 48 0.04 -4.86 11.98
N ILE A 49 0.25 -3.99 12.97
CA ILE A 49 1.48 -3.99 13.79
C ILE A 49 1.59 -5.28 14.59
N GLN A 50 0.50 -5.77 15.19
CA GLN A 50 0.48 -7.03 15.93
C GLN A 50 0.87 -8.21 15.02
N ARG A 51 0.33 -8.27 13.78
CA ARG A 51 0.74 -9.28 12.80
C ARG A 51 2.22 -9.20 12.46
N LEU A 52 2.74 -8.00 12.22
CA LEU A 52 4.18 -7.82 11.97
C LEU A 52 5.01 -8.33 13.15
N MET A 53 4.64 -7.99 14.38
CA MET A 53 5.32 -8.47 15.58
C MET A 53 5.27 -10.00 15.70
N SER A 54 4.15 -10.64 15.36
CA SER A 54 4.04 -12.10 15.33
C SER A 54 4.92 -12.75 14.26
N ARG A 55 5.07 -12.11 13.08
CA ARG A 55 6.01 -12.58 12.04
C ARG A 55 7.45 -12.42 12.50
N LEU A 56 7.78 -11.27 13.09
CA LEU A 56 9.11 -10.99 13.63
C LEU A 56 9.48 -11.98 14.75
N SER A 57 8.56 -12.29 15.66
CA SER A 57 8.81 -13.25 16.74
C SER A 57 9.02 -14.68 16.23
N ARG A 58 8.36 -15.05 15.12
CA ARG A 58 8.54 -16.38 14.49
C ARG A 58 9.87 -16.47 13.76
N GLY A 59 10.24 -15.43 13.01
CA GLY A 59 11.49 -15.39 12.23
C GLY A 59 12.75 -15.11 13.06
N SER A 60 12.62 -14.53 14.26
CA SER A 60 13.78 -14.20 15.11
C SER A 60 14.62 -15.41 15.51
N LEU A 61 14.05 -16.62 15.47
CA LEU A 61 14.78 -17.86 15.72
C LEU A 61 15.81 -18.20 14.63
N HIS A 62 15.62 -17.68 13.40
CA HIS A 62 16.49 -17.93 12.25
C HIS A 62 17.30 -16.70 11.82
N GLY A 63 17.06 -15.54 12.45
CA GLY A 63 17.61 -14.25 12.04
C GLY A 63 16.89 -13.67 10.81
N PHE A 64 17.07 -12.37 10.56
CA PHE A 64 16.44 -11.67 9.43
C PHE A 64 17.51 -11.14 8.47
N ALA A 65 17.34 -11.39 7.17
CA ALA A 65 18.12 -10.69 6.15
C ALA A 65 17.58 -9.26 5.94
N GLU A 66 18.43 -8.31 5.52
CA GLU A 66 18.02 -6.92 5.25
C GLU A 66 16.82 -6.84 4.27
N GLY A 67 16.82 -7.69 3.24
CA GLY A 67 15.75 -7.79 2.26
C GLY A 67 14.41 -8.25 2.86
N GLU A 68 14.44 -9.09 3.90
CA GLU A 68 13.25 -9.60 4.57
C GLU A 68 12.59 -8.50 5.40
N MET A 69 13.39 -7.73 6.16
CA MET A 69 12.86 -6.62 6.96
C MET A 69 12.25 -5.51 6.07
N ARG A 70 12.87 -5.22 4.93
CA ARG A 70 12.31 -4.30 3.92
C ARG A 70 10.96 -4.79 3.39
N SER A 71 10.84 -6.09 3.09
CA SER A 71 9.57 -6.67 2.63
C SER A 71 8.51 -6.59 3.72
N LEU A 72 8.83 -6.93 4.97
CA LEU A 72 7.91 -6.89 6.11
C LEU A 72 7.34 -5.48 6.35
N LEU A 73 8.17 -4.44 6.26
CA LEU A 73 7.74 -3.05 6.37
C LEU A 73 6.91 -2.59 5.17
N THR A 74 7.25 -3.06 3.96
CA THR A 74 6.50 -2.75 2.74
C THR A 74 5.09 -3.36 2.80
N ASP A 75 4.98 -4.61 3.25
CA ASP A 75 3.70 -5.30 3.50
C ASP A 75 2.84 -4.51 4.50
N LEU A 76 3.44 -4.07 5.63
CA LEU A 76 2.75 -3.30 6.67
C LEU A 76 2.14 -2.01 6.12
N VAL A 77 2.93 -1.21 5.40
CA VAL A 77 2.46 0.07 4.86
C VAL A 77 1.39 -0.17 3.79
N SER A 78 1.60 -1.15 2.92
CA SER A 78 0.67 -1.46 1.84
C SER A 78 -0.68 -1.94 2.36
N ASN A 79 -0.71 -2.87 3.32
CA ASN A 79 -1.96 -3.33 3.93
C ASN A 79 -2.68 -2.22 4.69
N ASN A 80 -1.97 -1.35 5.42
CA ASN A 80 -2.62 -0.21 6.08
C ASN A 80 -3.36 0.67 5.08
N ILE A 81 -2.71 1.02 3.96
CA ILE A 81 -3.34 1.83 2.90
C ILE A 81 -4.50 1.06 2.25
N LEU A 82 -4.31 -0.21 1.89
CA LEU A 82 -5.32 -1.01 1.19
C LEU A 82 -6.55 -1.29 2.04
N ILE A 83 -6.40 -1.50 3.35
CA ILE A 83 -7.55 -1.64 4.23
C ILE A 83 -8.26 -0.29 4.40
N MET A 84 -7.52 0.82 4.53
CA MET A 84 -8.12 2.16 4.67
C MET A 84 -8.88 2.61 3.41
N VAL A 85 -8.39 2.24 2.21
CA VAL A 85 -8.96 2.69 0.92
C VAL A 85 -9.91 1.67 0.32
N VAL A 86 -9.58 0.38 0.38
CA VAL A 86 -10.28 -0.72 -0.30
C VAL A 86 -11.01 -1.64 0.69
N GLY A 87 -10.68 -1.58 1.98
CA GLY A 87 -11.28 -2.44 3.01
C GLY A 87 -10.76 -3.87 3.00
N LYS A 88 -9.65 -4.17 2.30
CA LYS A 88 -9.12 -5.53 2.11
C LYS A 88 -7.60 -5.61 2.24
N ARG A 89 -7.12 -6.75 2.72
CA ARG A 89 -5.69 -7.12 2.75
C ARG A 89 -5.27 -7.83 1.47
N TYR A 90 -4.04 -7.57 1.05
CA TYR A 90 -3.44 -8.23 -0.11
C TYR A 90 -1.96 -8.61 0.11
N TYR A 91 -1.37 -8.31 1.27
CA TYR A 91 0.00 -8.70 1.64
C TYR A 91 -0.01 -9.59 2.89
N GLY A 92 0.97 -10.50 3.02
CA GLY A 92 1.10 -11.48 4.11
C GLY A 92 0.94 -12.93 3.67
N ASP A 93 1.40 -13.87 4.51
CA ASP A 93 1.47 -15.32 4.23
C ASP A 93 0.10 -15.90 3.82
N GLU A 94 -0.99 -15.42 4.43
CA GLU A 94 -2.39 -15.78 4.14
C GLU A 94 -2.89 -15.36 2.73
N THR A 95 -2.07 -14.62 1.99
CA THR A 95 -2.37 -14.15 0.62
C THR A 95 -1.60 -14.92 -0.45
N GLU A 96 -0.69 -15.83 -0.06
CA GLU A 96 -0.04 -16.75 -0.97
C GLU A 96 -1.12 -17.65 -1.60
N ASN A 97 -1.20 -17.66 -2.94
CA ASN A 97 -2.25 -18.29 -3.77
C ASN A 97 -3.54 -17.49 -4.01
N ASN A 98 -3.62 -16.23 -3.60
CA ASN A 98 -4.73 -15.36 -4.00
C ASN A 98 -4.40 -14.62 -5.31
N GLU A 99 -5.05 -15.00 -6.42
CA GLU A 99 -4.83 -14.37 -7.74
C GLU A 99 -5.03 -12.85 -7.71
N LYS A 100 -6.01 -12.35 -6.93
CA LYS A 100 -6.24 -10.92 -6.77
C LYS A 100 -5.13 -10.25 -5.99
N ALA A 101 -4.57 -10.92 -4.97
CA ALA A 101 -3.41 -10.41 -4.25
C ALA A 101 -2.18 -10.31 -5.15
N THR A 102 -1.95 -11.32 -6.00
CA THR A 102 -0.88 -11.28 -7.01
C THR A 102 -1.05 -10.12 -7.98
N TYR A 103 -2.27 -9.90 -8.47
CA TYR A 103 -2.58 -8.77 -9.34
C TYR A 103 -2.32 -7.42 -8.64
N VAL A 104 -2.86 -7.22 -7.43
CA VAL A 104 -2.67 -5.99 -6.64
C VAL A 104 -1.19 -5.71 -6.40
N LYS A 105 -0.40 -6.73 -6.00
CA LYS A 105 1.05 -6.58 -5.79
C LYS A 105 1.76 -6.11 -7.06
N LYS A 106 1.41 -6.68 -8.23
CA LYS A 106 1.99 -6.27 -9.52
C LYS A 106 1.64 -4.82 -9.88
N THR A 107 0.38 -4.43 -9.71
CA THR A 107 -0.07 -3.07 -10.08
C THR A 107 0.43 -2.00 -9.12
N CYS A 108 0.53 -2.29 -7.81
CA CYS A 108 0.93 -1.30 -6.80
C CYS A 108 2.43 -1.07 -6.69
N VAL A 109 3.27 -2.06 -7.00
CA VAL A 109 4.74 -1.95 -6.81
C VAL A 109 5.43 -1.35 -8.04
N GLY A 110 4.77 -1.25 -9.19
CA GLY A 110 5.35 -0.61 -10.38
C GLY A 110 6.69 -1.25 -10.79
N VAL A 111 6.79 -2.59 -10.70
CA VAL A 111 7.90 -3.31 -11.34
C VAL A 111 7.48 -3.53 -12.78
N ASP A 112 7.84 -2.58 -13.64
CA ASP A 112 8.00 -2.85 -15.06
C ASP A 112 9.05 -3.98 -15.16
N GLY A 113 8.70 -5.03 -15.91
CA GLY A 113 9.59 -6.16 -16.19
C GLY A 113 10.76 -5.77 -17.09
#